data_AF-A0A7C4D9I1-F1
#
_entry.id   AF-A0A7C4D9I1-F1
#
_cell.length_a   1.000
_cell.length_b   1.000
_cell.length_c   1.000
_cell.angle_alpha   90.00
_cell.angle_beta   90.00
_cell.angle_gamma   90.00
#
_symmetry.space_group_name_H-M   'P 1'
#
loop_
_entity.id
_entity.type
_entity.pdbx_description
1 polymer ?
#
loop_
_entity_poly.entity_id
_entity_poly.type
_entity_poly.pdbx_seq_one_letter_code
_entity_poly.pdbx_strand_id
1 'polypeptide(L)'
;MRWTQHLFLRFNDDWGRAICYFAQRLRESLGDLLVSVVAGPREDFMFHGCNVVVVVREDTVDVRRKVVEAEREAEKQHGWKVGIAPMIVREEEESFYLEAFR
;
A
#
# COMPACT_ATOMS: atom_id res chain seq x y z
N MET A 1 15.61 -22.66 2.94
CA MET A 1 16.18 -21.60 2.06
C MET A 1 15.32 -20.35 2.22
N ARG A 2 15.87 -19.29 2.80
CA ARG A 2 15.20 -17.98 2.94
C ARG A 2 15.46 -17.21 1.65
N TRP A 3 14.42 -16.98 0.85
CA TRP A 3 14.49 -16.05 -0.27
C TRP A 3 14.16 -14.65 0.25
N THR A 4 15.12 -13.75 0.19
CA THR A 4 14.91 -12.32 0.38
C THR A 4 14.18 -11.81 -0.86
N GLN A 5 12.93 -11.37 -0.72
CA GLN A 5 12.19 -10.83 -1.86
C GLN A 5 12.80 -9.49 -2.29
N HIS A 6 13.24 -9.42 -3.54
CA HIS A 6 13.67 -8.19 -4.17
C HIS A 6 12.43 -7.37 -4.52
N LEU A 7 12.29 -6.22 -3.86
CA LEU A 7 11.34 -5.18 -4.21
C LEU A 7 11.67 -4.63 -5.62
N PHE A 8 10.90 -5.00 -6.64
CA PHE A 8 11.00 -4.40 -7.98
C PHE A 8 10.23 -3.08 -8.00
N LEU A 9 10.79 -2.03 -7.38
CA LEU A 9 10.31 -0.66 -7.60
C LEU A 9 10.87 -0.15 -8.93
N ARG A 10 10.01 0.10 -9.91
CA ARG A 10 10.35 1.01 -11.01
C ARG A 10 10.32 2.44 -10.47
N PHE A 11 11.41 2.87 -9.85
CA PHE A 11 11.52 4.16 -9.14
C PHE A 11 11.27 5.43 -10.00
N ASN A 12 11.03 5.31 -11.31
CA ASN A 12 10.98 6.45 -12.23
C ASN A 12 9.63 6.72 -12.90
N ASP A 13 8.60 5.89 -12.69
CA ASP A 13 7.24 6.19 -13.13
C ASP A 13 6.40 6.84 -12.02
N ASP A 14 5.26 7.42 -12.40
CA ASP A 14 4.36 8.10 -11.46
C ASP A 14 3.80 7.13 -10.40
N TRP A 15 3.61 5.86 -10.77
CA TRP A 15 3.17 4.81 -9.86
C TRP A 15 4.15 4.58 -8.71
N GLY A 16 5.43 4.33 -9.02
CA GLY A 16 6.46 4.12 -8.00
C GLY A 16 6.59 5.31 -7.05
N ARG A 17 6.50 6.54 -7.56
CA ARG A 17 6.52 7.76 -6.74
C ARG A 17 5.28 7.89 -5.85
N ALA A 18 4.09 7.60 -6.37
CA ALA A 18 2.85 7.63 -5.61
C ALA A 18 2.86 6.61 -4.47
N ILE A 19 3.31 5.37 -4.71
CA ILE A 19 3.43 4.34 -3.68
C ILE A 19 4.45 4.71 -2.61
N CYS A 20 5.61 5.27 -2.99
CA CYS A 20 6.60 5.73 -2.01
C CYS A 20 6.03 6.81 -1.09
N TYR A 21 5.30 7.78 -1.68
CA TYR A 21 4.66 8.85 -0.91
C TYR A 21 3.56 8.32 0.01
N PHE A 22 2.69 7.45 -0.51
CA PHE A 22 1.63 6.80 0.26
C PHE A 22 2.19 6.02 1.45
N ALA A 23 3.20 5.17 1.23
CA ALA A 23 3.85 4.40 2.29
C ALA A 23 4.53 5.30 3.34
N GLN A 24 5.13 6.42 2.92
CA GLN A 24 5.70 7.38 3.84
C GLN A 24 4.62 8.01 4.75
N ARG A 25 3.49 8.46 4.18
CA ARG A 25 2.38 9.04 4.94
C ARG A 25 1.75 8.03 5.91
N LEU A 26 1.60 6.78 5.49
CA LEU A 26 1.14 5.71 6.38
C LEU A 26 2.11 5.49 7.54
N ARG A 27 3.41 5.43 7.28
CA ARG A 27 4.42 5.23 8.32
C ARG A 27 4.39 6.35 9.36
N GLU A 28 4.28 7.60 8.92
CA GLU A 28 4.23 8.77 9.80
C GLU A 28 2.94 8.81 10.65
N SER A 29 1.81 8.38 10.10
CA SER A 29 0.50 8.49 10.76
C SER A 29 0.11 7.27 11.61
N LEU A 30 0.58 6.07 11.23
CA LEU A 30 0.26 4.79 11.89
C LEU A 30 1.38 4.30 12.81
N GLY A 31 2.64 4.69 12.57
CA GLY A 31 3.78 4.23 13.36
C GLY A 31 3.86 2.70 13.41
N ASP A 32 3.93 2.15 14.63
CA ASP A 32 4.06 0.71 14.86
C ASP A 32 2.81 -0.11 14.51
N LEU A 33 1.67 0.53 14.21
CA LEU A 33 0.48 -0.18 13.72
C LEU A 33 0.64 -0.62 12.26
N LEU A 34 1.50 0.04 11.48
CA LEU A 34 1.79 -0.35 10.10
C LEU A 34 2.81 -1.48 10.09
N VAL A 35 2.43 -2.63 9.53
CA VAL A 35 3.31 -3.78 9.35
C VAL A 35 4.02 -3.69 8.00
N SER A 36 3.26 -3.54 6.91
CA SER A 36 3.80 -3.50 5.55
C SER A 36 2.84 -2.80 4.58
N VAL A 37 3.40 -2.34 3.45
CA VAL A 37 2.63 -1.85 2.30
C VAL A 37 3.12 -2.64 1.09
N VAL A 38 2.21 -3.36 0.44
CA VAL A 38 2.51 -4.19 -0.72
C VAL A 38 1.71 -3.68 -1.89
N ALA A 39 2.40 -3.19 -2.91
CA ALA A 39 1.78 -2.62 -4.10
C ALA A 39 1.98 -3.54 -5.30
N GLY A 40 1.01 -3.54 -6.21
CA GLY A 40 1.17 -4.15 -7.52
C GLY A 40 2.33 -3.54 -8.30
N PRO A 41 2.86 -4.23 -9.32
CA PRO A 41 3.97 -3.72 -10.13
C PRO A 41 3.62 -2.48 -10.96
N ARG A 42 2.32 -2.22 -11.18
CA ARG A 42 1.77 -1.10 -11.97
C ARG A 42 0.38 -0.74 -11.43
N GLU A 43 -0.09 0.47 -11.74
CA GLU A 43 -1.42 0.97 -11.34
C GLU A 43 -2.57 0.08 -11.84
N ASP A 44 -2.44 -0.47 -13.06
CA ASP A 44 -3.45 -1.33 -13.70
C ASP A 44 -3.48 -2.78 -13.16
N PHE A 45 -2.57 -3.11 -12.24
CA PHE A 45 -2.57 -4.41 -11.56
C PHE A 45 -3.61 -4.42 -10.44
N MET A 46 -4.78 -5.00 -10.73
CA MET A 46 -5.89 -5.08 -9.79
C MET A 46 -6.12 -6.52 -9.31
N PHE A 47 -6.16 -6.73 -8.00
CA PHE A 47 -6.57 -7.97 -7.36
C PHE A 47 -7.74 -7.69 -6.41
N HIS A 48 -8.89 -8.36 -6.59
CA HIS A 48 -10.12 -8.06 -5.83
C HIS A 48 -10.50 -6.56 -5.74
N GLY A 49 -10.19 -5.78 -6.78
CA GLY A 49 -10.49 -4.35 -6.80
C GLY A 49 -9.52 -3.47 -6.01
N CYS A 50 -8.40 -4.01 -5.51
CA CYS A 50 -7.30 -3.25 -4.94
C CYS A 50 -6.02 -3.40 -5.77
N ASN A 51 -5.15 -2.39 -5.73
CA ASN A 51 -3.79 -2.45 -6.29
C ASN A 51 -2.72 -2.26 -5.21
N VAL A 52 -3.13 -2.05 -3.95
CA VAL A 52 -2.26 -1.96 -2.78
C VAL A 52 -2.90 -2.69 -1.60
N VAL A 53 -2.09 -3.46 -0.87
CA VAL A 53 -2.44 -4.06 0.41
C VAL A 53 -1.68 -3.32 1.51
N VAL A 54 -2.42 -2.84 2.51
CA VAL A 54 -1.89 -2.19 3.71
C VAL A 54 -2.08 -3.16 4.87
N VAL A 55 -0.99 -3.72 5.36
CA VAL A 55 -1.00 -4.68 6.46
C VAL A 55 -0.84 -3.92 7.77
N VAL A 56 -1.78 -4.13 8.68
CA VAL A 56 -1.82 -3.45 9.98
C VAL A 56 -1.98 -4.46 11.12
N ARG A 57 -1.52 -4.09 12.31
CA ARG A 57 -1.73 -4.89 13.53
C ARG A 57 -3.18 -4.85 14.00
N GLU A 58 -3.84 -3.71 13.81
CA GLU A 58 -5.23 -3.48 14.24
C GLU A 58 -6.00 -2.72 13.16
N ASP A 59 -7.22 -3.18 12.84
CA ASP A 59 -8.13 -2.52 11.91
C ASP A 59 -9.20 -1.73 12.67
N THR A 60 -8.86 -0.49 13.01
CA THR A 60 -9.75 0.44 13.70
C THR A 60 -10.28 1.53 12.76
N VAL A 61 -11.35 2.22 13.17
CA VAL A 61 -11.88 3.38 12.40
C VAL A 61 -10.82 4.47 12.19
N ASP A 62 -9.94 4.71 13.17
CA ASP A 62 -8.85 5.69 13.04
C ASP A 62 -7.82 5.23 12.00
N VAL A 63 -7.46 3.94 11.99
CA VAL A 63 -6.56 3.37 10.99
C VAL A 63 -7.15 3.52 9.59
N ARG A 64 -8.42 3.13 9.41
CA ARG A 64 -9.13 3.28 8.12
C ARG A 64 -9.15 4.72 7.64
N ARG A 65 -9.45 5.67 8.53
CA ARG A 65 -9.43 7.11 8.22
C ARG A 65 -8.05 7.58 7.76
N LYS A 66 -6.98 7.21 8.47
CA LYS A 66 -5.61 7.57 8.14
C LYS A 66 -5.15 6.98 6.80
N VAL A 67 -5.58 5.76 6.47
CA VAL A 67 -5.30 5.15 5.17
C VAL A 67 -5.95 5.95 4.03
N VAL A 68 -7.23 6.31 4.17
CA VAL A 68 -7.94 7.14 3.19
C VAL A 68 -7.32 8.55 3.07
N GLU A 69 -6.85 9.12 4.18
CA GLU A 69 -6.14 10.41 4.16
C GLU A 69 -4.81 10.31 3.39
N ALA A 70 -4.00 9.28 3.69
CA ALA A 70 -2.74 9.03 2.99
C ALA A 70 -2.95 8.77 1.49
N GLU A 71 -3.98 8.02 1.11
CA GLU A 71 -4.39 7.76 -0.27
C GLU A 71 -4.66 9.08 -0.99
N ARG A 72 -5.57 9.90 -0.45
CA ARG A 72 -5.93 11.20 -1.03
C ARG A 72 -4.74 12.14 -1.17
N GLU A 73 -3.84 12.16 -0.18
CA GLU A 73 -2.64 12.99 -0.25
C GLU A 73 -1.69 12.52 -1.36
N ALA A 74 -1.50 11.20 -1.50
CA ALA A 74 -0.67 10.62 -2.54
C ALA A 74 -1.22 10.88 -3.95
N GLU A 75 -2.53 10.68 -4.16
CA GLU A 75 -3.17 10.97 -5.45
C GLU A 75 -3.11 12.47 -5.79
N LYS A 76 -3.41 13.33 -4.81
CA LYS A 76 -3.35 14.79 -4.97
C LYS A 76 -1.95 15.27 -5.33
N GLN A 77 -0.90 14.72 -4.70
CA GLN A 77 0.50 15.04 -5.00
C GLN A 77 0.84 14.76 -6.48
N HIS A 78 0.18 13.78 -7.10
CA HIS A 78 0.36 13.40 -8.51
C HIS A 78 -0.73 13.98 -9.42
N GLY A 79 -1.46 15.01 -8.96
CA GLY A 79 -2.48 15.69 -9.74
C GLY A 79 -3.67 14.81 -10.11
N TRP A 80 -4.01 13.82 -9.28
CA TRP A 80 -5.11 12.86 -9.48
C TRP A 80 -4.96 12.00 -10.73
N LYS A 81 -3.73 11.82 -11.21
CA LYS A 81 -3.42 11.01 -12.41
C LYS A 81 -3.08 9.56 -12.09
N VAL A 82 -2.88 9.25 -10.81
CA VAL A 82 -2.59 7.91 -10.31
C VAL A 82 -3.71 7.55 -9.34
N GLY A 83 -4.32 6.38 -9.53
CA GLY A 83 -5.30 5.79 -8.63
C GLY A 83 -4.67 4.79 -7.67
N ILE A 84 -4.81 5.04 -6.36
CA ILE A 84 -4.43 4.08 -5.32
C ILE A 84 -5.73 3.50 -4.74
N ALA A 85 -5.90 2.19 -4.84
CA ALA A 85 -7.02 1.46 -4.26
C ALA A 85 -6.50 0.56 -3.13
N PRO A 86 -6.40 1.07 -1.89
CA PRO A 86 -5.86 0.32 -0.78
C PRO A 86 -6.89 -0.67 -0.20
N MET A 87 -6.42 -1.86 0.15
CA MET A 87 -7.13 -2.81 0.99
C MET A 87 -6.41 -2.96 2.32
N ILE A 88 -7.13 -2.77 3.41
CA ILE A 88 -6.58 -2.93 4.76
C ILE A 88 -6.75 -4.38 5.18
N VAL A 89 -5.66 -4.99 5.63
CA VAL A 89 -5.59 -6.40 6.01
C VAL A 89 -4.92 -6.49 7.37
N ARG A 90 -5.44 -7.33 8.27
CA ARG A 90 -4.77 -7.61 9.54
C ARG A 90 -3.56 -8.51 9.31
N GLU A 91 -2.50 -8.34 10.10
CA GLU A 91 -1.27 -9.15 10.02
C GLU A 91 -1.53 -10.67 9.97
N GLU A 92 -2.56 -11.13 10.69
CA GLU A 92 -2.99 -12.54 10.74
C GLU A 92 -3.50 -13.08 9.39
N GLU A 93 -3.98 -12.19 8.51
CA GLU A 93 -4.58 -12.49 7.21
C GLU A 93 -3.62 -12.22 6.04
N GLU A 94 -2.42 -11.69 6.31
CA GLU A 94 -1.46 -11.21 5.30
C GLU A 94 -1.13 -12.27 4.24
N SER A 95 -0.91 -13.52 4.66
CA SER A 95 -0.47 -14.61 3.77
C SER A 95 -1.36 -14.84 2.55
N PHE A 96 -2.68 -14.74 2.71
CA PHE A 96 -3.64 -14.92 1.62
C PHE A 96 -3.51 -13.86 0.54
N TYR A 97 -3.23 -12.61 0.93
CA TYR A 97 -3.14 -11.50 0.00
C TYR A 97 -1.77 -11.40 -0.65
N LEU A 98 -0.69 -11.74 0.06
CA LEU A 98 0.67 -11.70 -0.51
C LEU A 98 0.87 -12.71 -1.64
N GLU A 99 0.17 -13.84 -1.65
CA GLU A 99 0.23 -14.80 -2.75
C GLU A 99 -0.25 -14.22 -4.07
N ALA A 100 -1.17 -13.26 -4.03
CA ALA A 100 -1.71 -12.62 -5.23
C ALA A 100 -0.85 -11.48 -5.77
N PHE A 101 0.00 -10.89 -4.93
CA PHE A 101 0.92 -9.81 -5.30
C PHE A 101 2.36 -10.29 -5.59
N ARG A 102 2.60 -11.61 -5.56
CA ARG A 102 3.86 -12.26 -5.97
C ARG A 102 3.93 -12.49 -7.48
#